data_AF-A0A8T5LSS4-F1
#
_entry.id   AF-A0A8T5LSS4-F1
#
_cell.length_a   1.000
_cell.length_b   1.000
_cell.length_c   1.000
_cell.angle_alpha   90.00
_cell.angle_beta   90.00
_cell.angle_gamma   90.00
#
_symmetry.space_group_name_H-M   'P 1'
#
loop_
_entity.id
_entity.type
_entity.pdbx_description
1 polymer ?
#
loop_
_entity_poly.entity_id
_entity_poly.type
_entity_poly.pdbx_seq_one_letter_code
_entity_poly.pdbx_strand_id
1 'polypeptide(L)'
;MAYFRVKNIKNKKGKIYPYAYLVENKWKGNKKKGKGARQKVKAYLGRVYAYNIADDADFFSFHQIDDINEYIKNREMRGIIRDLIEWEFSRHNVDSVFFNRDNLKINYKTKDVAIKMNEGYLCNYTLSKLINFKIRDGEEVGFELAKTFVDAGLDVPKELFIKLFEKITNDMNY
;
A
#
# COMPACT_ATOMS: atom_id res chain seq x y z
N MET A 1 -8.38 -14.36 6.37
CA MET A 1 -7.41 -13.24 6.30
C MET A 1 -6.42 -13.52 5.19
N ALA A 2 -6.27 -12.56 4.27
CA ALA A 2 -5.30 -12.66 3.18
C ALA A 2 -4.00 -11.92 3.54
N TYR A 3 -2.87 -12.36 3.01
CA TYR A 3 -1.56 -11.74 3.23
C TYR A 3 -0.70 -11.82 1.96
N PHE A 4 0.34 -10.99 1.91
CA PHE A 4 1.30 -10.98 0.83
C PHE A 4 2.27 -12.16 0.96
N ARG A 5 2.49 -12.86 -0.15
CA ARG A 5 3.53 -13.88 -0.28
C ARG A 5 4.40 -13.58 -1.48
N VAL A 6 5.70 -13.47 -1.25
CA VAL A 6 6.69 -13.37 -2.32
C VAL A 6 7.19 -14.76 -2.70
N LYS A 7 7.29 -15.03 -4.00
CA LYS A 7 7.90 -16.23 -4.54
C LYS A 7 9.02 -15.87 -5.50
N ASN A 8 10.16 -16.51 -5.34
CA ASN A 8 11.29 -16.39 -6.24
C ASN A 8 11.13 -17.39 -7.39
N ILE A 9 11.03 -16.89 -8.61
CA ILE A 9 10.81 -17.71 -9.81
C ILE A 9 12.03 -17.60 -10.72
N LYS A 10 12.63 -18.74 -11.07
CA LYS A 10 13.75 -18.83 -12.00
C LYS A 10 13.23 -18.84 -13.44
N ASN A 11 13.75 -17.97 -14.29
CA ASN A 11 13.43 -17.96 -15.71
C ASN A 11 14.27 -19.01 -16.49
N LYS A 12 13.97 -19.21 -17.77
CA LYS A 12 14.71 -20.14 -18.65
C LYS A 12 16.21 -19.82 -18.78
N LYS A 13 16.59 -18.56 -18.57
CA LYS A 13 17.99 -18.07 -18.61
C LYS A 13 18.69 -18.15 -17.25
N GLY A 14 18.06 -18.77 -16.25
CA GLY A 14 18.61 -18.94 -14.91
C GLY A 14 18.48 -17.75 -13.96
N LYS A 15 17.98 -16.59 -14.41
CA LYS A 15 17.75 -15.41 -13.56
C LYS A 15 16.54 -15.63 -12.66
N ILE A 16 16.68 -15.23 -11.40
CA ILE A 16 15.62 -15.34 -10.39
C ILE A 16 14.95 -13.99 -10.24
N TYR A 17 13.62 -13.98 -10.26
CA TYR A 17 12.81 -12.79 -10.04
C TYR A 17 11.79 -13.02 -8.92
N PRO A 18 11.66 -12.06 -7.99
CA PRO A 18 10.64 -12.11 -6.95
C PRO A 18 9.28 -11.66 -7.53
N TYR A 19 8.22 -12.36 -7.15
CA TYR A 19 6.84 -12.09 -7.56
C TYR A 19 5.90 -12.11 -6.36
N ALA A 20 5.04 -11.11 -6.27
CA ALA A 20 4.08 -10.96 -5.17
C ALA A 20 2.74 -11.61 -5.52
N TYR A 21 2.17 -12.28 -4.52
CA TYR A 21 0.87 -12.91 -4.58
C TYR A 21 0.07 -12.55 -3.34
N LEU A 22 -1.22 -12.30 -3.50
CA LEU A 22 -2.16 -12.28 -2.40
C LEU A 22 -2.62 -13.71 -2.14
N VAL A 23 -2.44 -14.22 -0.93
CA VAL A 23 -2.82 -15.58 -0.55
C VAL A 23 -3.72 -15.58 0.67
N GLU A 24 -4.59 -16.58 0.78
CA GLU A 24 -5.45 -16.81 1.95
C GLU A 24 -5.26 -18.24 2.45
N ASN A 25 -5.23 -18.40 3.77
CA ASN A 25 -5.25 -19.73 4.39
C ASN A 25 -6.68 -20.30 4.37
N LYS A 26 -6.81 -21.52 3.86
CA LYS A 26 -8.04 -22.32 3.90
C LYS A 26 -7.80 -23.62 4.64
N TRP A 27 -8.62 -23.89 5.65
CA TRP A 27 -8.65 -25.18 6.31
C TRP A 27 -9.46 -26.17 5.45
N LYS A 28 -8.82 -27.23 4.95
CA LYS A 28 -9.53 -28.34 4.33
C LYS A 28 -9.58 -29.49 5.34
N GLY A 29 -10.73 -29.63 6.00
CA GLY A 29 -11.02 -30.82 6.78
C GLY A 29 -11.54 -31.92 5.86
N ASN A 30 -10.73 -32.94 5.60
CA ASN A 30 -11.21 -34.18 4.99
C ASN A 30 -11.12 -35.27 6.05
N LYS A 31 -12.25 -35.91 6.41
CA LYS A 31 -12.35 -36.88 7.53
C LYS A 31 -11.32 -38.03 7.44
N LYS A 32 -10.74 -38.31 6.27
CA LYS A 32 -9.84 -39.44 6.01
C LYS A 32 -8.34 -39.12 5.86
N LYS A 33 -7.91 -37.85 5.72
CA LYS A 33 -6.49 -37.50 5.38
C LYS A 33 -5.84 -36.41 6.25
N GLY A 34 -6.41 -36.15 7.43
CA GLY A 34 -5.91 -35.12 8.34
C GLY A 34 -6.35 -33.70 7.96
N LYS A 35 -6.52 -32.84 8.96
CA LYS A 35 -6.86 -31.43 8.79
C LYS A 35 -5.57 -30.66 8.50
N GLY A 36 -5.39 -30.19 7.27
CA GLY A 36 -4.23 -29.37 6.89
C GLY A 36 -4.65 -27.99 6.41
N ALA A 37 -4.00 -26.95 6.90
CA ALA A 37 -4.09 -25.63 6.31
C ALA A 37 -3.48 -25.66 4.90
N ARG A 38 -4.22 -25.15 3.91
CA ARG A 38 -3.76 -24.97 2.53
C ARG A 38 -3.86 -23.51 2.17
N GLN A 39 -2.82 -22.95 1.55
CA GLN A 39 -2.87 -21.60 0.99
C GLN A 39 -3.57 -21.62 -0.38
N LYS A 40 -4.56 -20.75 -0.57
CA LYS A 40 -5.17 -20.46 -1.87
C LYS A 40 -4.65 -19.11 -2.36
N VAL A 41 -4.12 -19.07 -3.58
CA VAL A 41 -3.78 -17.81 -4.26
C VAL A 41 -5.08 -17.08 -4.62
N LYS A 42 -5.20 -15.83 -4.20
CA LYS A 42 -6.32 -14.93 -4.49
C LYS A 42 -6.04 -14.05 -5.70
N ALA A 43 -4.84 -13.48 -5.76
CA ALA A 43 -4.42 -12.61 -6.85
C ALA A 43 -2.91 -12.71 -7.08
N TYR A 44 -2.50 -12.49 -8.32
CA TYR A 44 -1.13 -12.16 -8.68
C TYR A 44 -0.99 -10.64 -8.66
N LEU A 45 0.05 -10.12 -7.99
CA LEU A 45 0.22 -8.69 -7.73
C LEU A 45 1.32 -8.04 -8.56
N GLY A 46 2.09 -8.85 -9.30
CA GLY A 46 3.18 -8.35 -10.14
C GLY A 46 4.56 -8.82 -9.70
N ARG A 47 5.56 -8.37 -10.47
CA ARG A 47 6.98 -8.54 -10.12
C ARG A 47 7.31 -7.58 -8.97
N VAL A 48 8.13 -8.05 -8.02
CA VAL A 48 8.58 -7.23 -6.90
C VAL A 48 9.83 -6.44 -7.30
N TYR A 49 9.80 -5.14 -7.04
CA TYR A 49 10.98 -4.27 -7.05
C TYR A 49 11.16 -3.74 -5.63
N ALA A 50 12.32 -3.97 -5.03
CA ALA A 50 12.59 -3.56 -3.66
C ALA A 50 13.52 -2.35 -3.69
N TYR A 51 13.16 -1.32 -2.93
CA TYR A 51 13.93 -0.09 -2.78
C TYR A 51 14.21 0.14 -1.30
N ASN A 52 15.41 0.61 -0.99
CA ASN A 52 15.78 1.05 0.34
C ASN A 52 15.59 2.57 0.43
N ILE A 53 15.48 3.10 1.64
CA ILE A 53 15.47 4.54 1.85
C ILE A 53 16.82 5.09 1.39
N ALA A 54 16.78 6.07 0.49
CA ALA A 54 17.95 6.77 -0.04
C ALA A 54 18.05 8.19 0.54
N ASP A 55 16.91 8.80 0.86
CA ASP A 55 16.80 10.13 1.46
C ASP A 55 15.77 10.11 2.59
N ASP A 56 16.05 10.86 3.65
CA ASP A 56 15.22 10.97 4.85
C ASP A 56 14.54 12.35 4.95
N ALA A 57 14.30 12.98 3.80
CA ALA A 57 13.56 14.22 3.72
C ALA A 57 12.19 14.09 4.39
N ASP A 58 11.87 15.05 5.27
CA ASP A 58 10.58 15.15 5.94
C ASP A 58 9.44 15.45 4.95
N PHE A 59 8.27 14.87 5.18
CA PHE A 59 7.09 15.01 4.30
C PHE A 59 6.63 16.47 4.17
N PHE A 60 6.57 17.21 5.28
CA PHE A 60 6.07 18.59 5.27
C PHE A 60 7.06 19.51 4.57
N SER A 61 8.34 19.29 4.81
CA SER A 61 9.41 20.02 4.11
C SER A 61 9.40 19.73 2.59
N PHE A 62 9.19 18.47 2.20
CA PHE A 62 9.16 18.05 0.79
C PHE A 62 8.01 18.71 0.01
N HIS A 63 6.83 18.81 0.62
CA HIS A 63 5.64 19.41 0.01
C HIS A 63 5.46 20.90 0.33
N GLN A 64 6.38 21.51 1.08
CA GLN A 64 6.31 22.91 1.52
C GLN A 64 5.00 23.21 2.26
N ILE A 65 4.66 22.36 3.22
CA ILE A 65 3.44 22.47 4.02
C ILE A 65 3.78 23.17 5.33
N ASP A 66 3.34 24.42 5.47
CA ASP A 66 3.51 25.20 6.70
C ASP A 66 2.36 24.99 7.70
N ASP A 67 1.12 24.80 7.21
CA ASP A 67 -0.06 24.51 8.03
C ASP A 67 -0.77 23.23 7.58
N ILE A 68 -0.68 22.20 8.43
CA ILE A 68 -1.30 20.88 8.22
C ILE A 68 -2.84 20.99 8.16
N ASN A 69 -3.45 21.87 8.95
CA ASN A 69 -4.90 22.00 8.99
C ASN A 69 -5.42 22.60 7.68
N GLU A 70 -4.74 23.61 7.16
CA GLU A 70 -5.05 24.18 5.85
C GLU A 70 -4.85 23.16 4.74
N TYR A 71 -3.73 22.42 4.77
CA TYR A 71 -3.45 21.35 3.81
C TYR A 71 -4.56 20.28 3.79
N ILE A 72 -4.94 19.75 4.95
CA ILE A 72 -5.98 18.74 5.08
C ILE A 72 -7.35 19.28 4.65
N LYS A 73 -7.67 20.54 4.95
CA LYS A 73 -8.94 21.15 4.56
C LYS A 73 -9.07 21.30 3.05
N ASN A 74 -8.00 21.75 2.38
CA ASN A 74 -7.98 22.06 0.95
C ASN A 74 -7.72 20.85 0.05
N ARG A 75 -7.34 19.69 0.61
CA ARG A 75 -7.02 18.48 -0.15
C ARG A 75 -8.05 17.36 0.06
N GLU A 76 -8.38 16.67 -1.02
CA GLU A 76 -9.13 15.40 -0.94
C GLU A 76 -8.21 14.25 -0.53
N MET A 77 -8.80 13.18 0.03
CA MET A 77 -8.08 11.96 0.42
C MET A 77 -7.18 11.41 -0.70
N ARG A 78 -7.67 11.43 -1.95
CA ARG A 78 -6.89 11.00 -3.12
C ARG A 78 -5.66 11.87 -3.36
N GLY A 79 -5.78 13.18 -3.13
CA GLY A 79 -4.66 14.12 -3.23
C GLY A 79 -3.59 13.81 -2.17
N ILE A 80 -4.01 13.58 -0.92
CA ILE A 80 -3.09 13.25 0.17
C ILE A 80 -2.36 11.94 -0.10
N ILE A 81 -3.08 10.89 -0.55
CA ILE A 81 -2.46 9.61 -0.94
C ILE A 81 -1.45 9.81 -2.07
N ARG A 82 -1.78 10.63 -3.08
CA ARG A 82 -0.86 10.94 -4.18
C ARG A 82 0.41 11.60 -3.66
N ASP A 83 0.26 12.61 -2.82
CA ASP A 83 1.38 13.38 -2.28
C ASP A 83 2.29 12.47 -1.40
N LEU A 84 1.70 11.54 -0.63
CA LEU A 84 2.44 10.50 0.11
C LEU A 84 3.22 9.56 -0.81
N ILE A 85 2.62 9.10 -1.90
CA ILE A 85 3.30 8.23 -2.87
C ILE A 85 4.47 8.97 -3.53
N GLU A 86 4.30 10.24 -3.88
CA GLU A 86 5.36 11.05 -4.48
C GLU A 86 6.53 11.27 -3.53
N TRP A 87 6.23 11.55 -2.26
CA TRP A 87 7.23 11.64 -1.21
C TRP A 87 7.99 10.33 -1.03
N GLU A 88 7.29 9.19 -0.95
CA GLU A 88 7.91 7.86 -0.85
C GLU A 88 8.76 7.51 -2.07
N PHE A 89 8.30 7.86 -3.28
CA PHE A 89 9.08 7.65 -4.50
C PHE A 89 10.37 8.45 -4.48
N SER A 90 10.33 9.69 -3.96
CA SER A 90 11.52 10.51 -3.77
C SER A 90 12.46 9.91 -2.72
N ARG A 91 11.94 9.57 -1.53
CA ARG A 91 12.73 8.97 -0.43
C ARG A 91 13.42 7.68 -0.84
N HIS A 92 12.78 6.87 -1.67
CA HIS A 92 13.30 5.59 -2.15
C HIS A 92 14.05 5.67 -3.50
N ASN A 93 14.14 6.85 -4.10
CA ASN A 93 14.71 7.08 -5.45
C ASN A 93 14.16 6.09 -6.49
N VAL A 94 12.82 5.99 -6.56
CA VAL A 94 12.13 5.07 -7.46
C VAL A 94 12.13 5.64 -8.88
N ASP A 95 13.02 5.11 -9.72
CA ASP A 95 13.24 5.56 -11.11
C ASP A 95 12.55 4.65 -12.15
N SER A 96 12.46 3.35 -11.86
CA SER A 96 12.13 2.35 -12.87
C SER A 96 10.63 2.12 -13.06
N VAL A 97 9.80 2.58 -12.11
CA VAL A 97 8.35 2.36 -12.08
C VAL A 97 7.60 3.63 -12.46
N PHE A 98 6.61 3.49 -13.33
CA PHE A 98 5.72 4.58 -13.71
C PHE A 98 4.55 4.67 -12.73
N PHE A 99 4.36 5.85 -12.15
CA PHE A 99 3.20 6.19 -11.32
C PHE A 99 2.31 7.16 -12.10
N ASN A 100 1.07 6.75 -12.36
CA ASN A 100 0.06 7.60 -12.97
C ASN A 100 -0.70 8.37 -11.88
N ARG A 101 -0.53 9.69 -11.89
CA ARG A 101 -1.10 10.62 -10.90
C ARG A 101 -2.63 10.72 -10.96
N ASP A 102 -3.22 10.51 -12.14
CA ASP A 102 -4.66 10.71 -12.36
C ASP A 102 -5.48 9.53 -11.85
N ASN A 103 -4.98 8.31 -12.06
CA ASN A 103 -5.69 7.08 -11.70
C ASN A 103 -5.06 6.31 -10.53
N LEU A 104 -3.98 6.84 -9.95
CA LEU A 104 -3.23 6.24 -8.85
C LEU A 104 -2.87 4.77 -9.11
N LYS A 105 -2.33 4.50 -10.30
CA LYS A 105 -1.82 3.18 -10.67
C LYS A 105 -0.31 3.19 -10.84
N ILE A 106 0.29 2.04 -10.52
CA ILE A 106 1.71 1.80 -10.71
C ILE A 106 1.95 0.67 -11.69
N ASN A 107 2.84 0.90 -12.64
CA ASN A 107 3.16 -0.05 -13.69
C ASN A 107 4.65 0.03 -14.03
N TYR A 108 5.27 -1.11 -14.28
CA TYR A 108 6.58 -1.16 -14.92
C TYR A 108 6.36 -1.46 -16.39
N LYS A 109 6.62 -0.47 -17.25
CA LYS A 109 6.26 -0.50 -18.66
C LYS A 109 4.74 -0.70 -18.82
N THR A 110 4.31 -1.92 -19.14
CA THR A 110 2.89 -2.28 -19.35
C THR A 110 2.38 -3.32 -18.36
N LYS A 111 3.18 -3.68 -17.34
CA LYS A 111 2.86 -4.77 -16.42
C LYS A 111 2.63 -4.24 -15.02
N ASP A 112 1.68 -4.87 -14.32
CA ASP A 112 1.49 -4.64 -12.89
C ASP A 112 2.74 -5.04 -12.10
N VAL A 113 3.02 -4.25 -11.08
CA VAL A 113 4.17 -4.41 -10.20
C VAL A 113 3.78 -4.22 -8.75
N ALA A 114 4.60 -4.80 -7.88
CA ALA A 114 4.59 -4.53 -6.46
C ALA A 114 5.93 -3.90 -6.10
N ILE A 115 5.90 -2.70 -5.54
CA ILE A 115 7.09 -2.04 -5.00
C ILE A 115 7.15 -2.40 -3.53
N LYS A 116 8.24 -3.05 -3.10
CA LYS A 116 8.52 -3.27 -1.69
C LYS A 116 9.25 -2.03 -1.17
N MET A 117 8.59 -1.33 -0.27
CA MET A 117 9.07 -0.15 0.46
C MET A 117 8.57 -0.26 1.90
N ASN A 118 9.39 0.22 2.84
CA ASN A 118 9.13 0.10 4.27
C ASN A 118 8.73 -1.34 4.65
N GLU A 119 7.61 -1.52 5.37
CA GLU A 119 7.10 -2.83 5.79
C GLU A 119 6.11 -3.47 4.79
N GLY A 120 5.76 -2.76 3.72
CA GLY A 120 4.62 -3.11 2.86
C GLY A 120 4.95 -3.33 1.38
N TYR A 121 3.87 -3.38 0.59
CA TYR A 121 3.94 -3.50 -0.86
C TYR A 121 3.00 -2.51 -1.52
N LEU A 122 3.56 -1.47 -2.13
CA LEU A 122 2.81 -0.55 -2.96
C LEU A 122 2.47 -1.25 -4.27
N CYS A 123 1.18 -1.45 -4.55
CA CYS A 123 0.69 -2.09 -5.77
C CYS A 123 -0.74 -1.65 -6.07
N ASN A 124 -1.23 -1.91 -7.28
CA ASN A 124 -2.58 -1.54 -7.67
C ASN A 124 -3.65 -2.11 -6.70
N TYR A 125 -3.38 -3.25 -6.06
CA TYR A 125 -4.27 -3.82 -5.04
C TYR A 125 -4.30 -3.00 -3.74
N THR A 126 -3.15 -2.63 -3.18
CA THR A 126 -3.08 -1.85 -1.93
C THR A 126 -3.55 -0.42 -2.12
N LEU A 127 -3.21 0.20 -3.26
CA LEU A 127 -3.73 1.50 -3.67
C LEU A 127 -5.26 1.49 -3.81
N SER A 128 -5.82 0.48 -4.46
CA SER A 128 -7.28 0.34 -4.55
C SER A 128 -7.93 0.17 -3.18
N LYS A 129 -7.28 -0.50 -2.23
CA LYS A 129 -7.78 -0.68 -0.86
C LYS A 129 -7.74 0.61 -0.05
N LEU A 130 -6.69 1.42 -0.22
CA LEU A 130 -6.57 2.76 0.38
C LEU A 130 -7.61 3.74 -0.17
N ILE A 131 -7.73 3.84 -1.50
CA ILE A 131 -8.63 4.79 -2.16
C ILE A 131 -10.10 4.46 -1.89
N ASN A 132 -10.44 3.17 -1.86
CA ASN A 132 -11.80 2.71 -1.59
C ASN A 132 -11.99 2.30 -0.12
N PHE A 133 -11.15 2.83 0.78
CA PHE A 133 -11.33 2.60 2.21
C PHE A 133 -12.69 3.16 2.62
N LYS A 134 -13.52 2.30 3.20
CA LYS A 134 -14.83 2.68 3.72
C LYS A 134 -14.78 2.56 5.22
N ILE A 135 -15.11 3.65 5.89
CA ILE A 135 -15.33 3.64 7.33
C ILE A 135 -16.50 2.72 7.62
N ARG A 136 -16.38 1.94 8.69
CA ARG A 136 -17.45 1.15 9.27
C ARG A 136 -17.63 1.61 10.71
N ASP A 137 -18.82 1.51 11.26
CA ASP A 137 -19.04 1.89 12.66
C ASP A 137 -18.20 1.00 13.58
N GLY A 138 -17.39 1.64 14.44
CA GLY A 138 -16.59 0.97 15.46
C GLY A 138 -15.25 1.63 15.76
N GLU A 139 -14.70 1.35 16.94
CA GLU A 139 -13.39 1.84 17.39
C GLU A 139 -12.22 1.32 16.54
N GLU A 140 -12.44 0.29 15.73
CA GLU A 140 -11.40 -0.38 14.92
C GLU A 140 -11.00 0.37 13.64
N VAL A 141 -11.73 1.42 13.23
CA VAL A 141 -11.50 2.12 11.95
C VAL A 141 -10.10 2.70 11.86
N GLY A 142 -9.59 3.30 12.94
CA GLY A 142 -8.25 3.87 12.96
C GLY A 142 -7.18 2.81 12.72
N PHE A 143 -7.34 1.63 13.33
CA PHE A 143 -6.45 0.49 13.13
C PHE A 143 -6.55 -0.07 11.70
N GLU A 144 -7.76 -0.17 11.14
CA GLU A 144 -7.94 -0.62 9.76
C GLU A 144 -7.30 0.36 8.77
N LEU A 145 -7.45 1.67 8.98
CA LEU A 145 -6.83 2.70 8.15
C LEU A 145 -5.31 2.64 8.24
N ALA A 146 -4.75 2.66 9.45
CA ALA A 146 -3.30 2.54 9.67
C ALA A 146 -2.74 1.29 8.99
N LYS A 147 -3.42 0.15 9.14
CA LYS A 147 -3.04 -1.10 8.49
C LYS A 147 -3.06 -1.01 6.97
N THR A 148 -3.97 -0.23 6.36
CA THR A 148 -3.95 -0.06 4.91
C THR A 148 -2.75 0.74 4.41
N PHE A 149 -2.29 1.74 5.15
CA PHE A 149 -1.04 2.45 4.85
C PHE A 149 0.19 1.54 4.99
N VAL A 150 0.28 0.79 6.10
CA VAL A 150 1.36 -0.17 6.33
C VAL A 150 1.37 -1.27 5.26
N ASP A 151 0.21 -1.86 4.92
CA ASP A 151 0.09 -2.85 3.85
C ASP A 151 0.60 -2.28 2.51
N ALA A 152 0.32 -1.00 2.23
CA ALA A 152 0.78 -0.29 1.04
C ALA A 152 2.26 0.11 1.08
N GLY A 153 2.91 -0.01 2.24
CA GLY A 153 4.30 0.42 2.44
C GLY A 153 4.46 1.94 2.47
N LEU A 154 3.39 2.69 2.71
CA LEU A 154 3.43 4.14 2.85
C LEU A 154 3.64 4.48 4.31
N ASP A 155 4.73 5.19 4.61
CA ASP A 155 4.88 5.86 5.89
C ASP A 155 3.96 7.10 5.92
N VAL A 156 3.40 7.41 7.08
CA VAL A 156 2.52 8.57 7.23
C VAL A 156 2.95 9.33 8.48
N PRO A 157 3.32 10.62 8.36
CA PRO A 157 3.62 11.44 9.52
C PRO A 157 2.48 11.37 10.53
N LYS A 158 2.80 11.18 11.82
CA LYS A 158 1.80 10.97 12.88
C LYS A 158 0.75 12.08 12.92
N GLU A 159 1.18 13.32 12.80
CA GLU A 159 0.32 14.50 12.80
C GLU A 159 -0.63 14.50 11.60
N LEU A 160 -0.12 14.15 10.41
CA LEU A 160 -0.92 14.02 9.20
C LEU A 160 -1.95 12.89 9.36
N PHE A 161 -1.57 11.75 9.93
CA PHE A 161 -2.48 10.63 10.16
C PHE A 161 -3.64 11.00 11.09
N ILE A 162 -3.35 11.68 12.21
CA ILE A 162 -4.38 12.13 13.16
C ILE A 162 -5.36 13.08 12.46
N LYS A 163 -4.87 14.08 11.73
CA LYS A 163 -5.72 15.04 11.02
C LYS A 163 -6.52 14.43 9.89
N LEU A 164 -5.92 13.48 9.17
CA LEU A 164 -6.61 12.71 8.14
C LEU A 164 -7.74 11.88 8.75
N PHE A 165 -7.48 11.22 9.88
CA PHE A 165 -8.49 10.44 10.58
C PHE A 165 -9.62 11.33 11.10
N GLU A 166 -9.32 12.48 11.73
CA GLU A 166 -10.31 13.47 12.18
C GLU A 166 -11.21 13.91 11.02
N LYS A 167 -10.63 14.25 9.86
CA LYS A 167 -11.38 14.63 8.65
C LYS A 167 -12.34 13.53 8.21
N ILE A 168 -11.81 12.31 8.08
CA ILE A 168 -12.55 11.12 7.66
C ILE A 168 -13.74 10.85 8.61
N THR A 169 -13.57 11.02 9.92
CA THR A 169 -14.66 10.85 10.89
C THR A 169 -15.66 12.00 10.90
N ASN A 170 -15.22 13.25 10.71
CA ASN A 170 -16.10 14.43 10.75
C ASN A 170 -16.96 14.56 9.50
N ASP A 171 -16.44 14.18 8.33
CA ASP A 171 -17.20 14.15 7.07
C ASP A 171 -18.40 13.16 7.11
N MET A 172 -18.49 12.28 8.12
CA MET A 172 -19.63 11.37 8.33
C MET A 172 -20.69 11.88 9.30
N ASN A 173 -20.44 12.96 10.05
CA ASN A 173 -21.41 13.51 11.00
C ASN A 173 -22.39 14.51 10.36
N TYR A 174 -22.48 14.55 9.02
CA TYR A 174 -23.39 15.39 8.24
C TYR A 174 -24.18 14.59 7.21
#